data_AF-A0A7T7ZWR4-F1
#
_entry.id   AF-A0A7T7ZWR4-F1
#
_cell.length_a   1.000
_cell.length_b   1.000
_cell.length_c   1.000
_cell.angle_alpha   90.00
_cell.angle_beta   90.00
_cell.angle_gamma   90.00
#
_symmetry.space_group_name_H-M   'P 1'
#
loop_
_entity.id
_entity.type
_entity.pdbx_description
1 polymer ?
#
loop_
_entity_poly.entity_id
_entity_poly.type
_entity_poly.pdbx_seq_one_letter_code
_entity_poly.pdbx_strand_id
1 'polypeptide(L)'
;MNHNEAKLLYEKALEKWGHKSQLEMLQEESTELALATRKYIRNPNEETLTALASEIADVKIMMEQLALMIPDIIILSNEWCKVKLERLVKRLNENRFED
;
A
#
# COMPACT_ATOMS: atom_id res chain seq x y z
N MET A 1 -8.75 9.80 -15.15
CA MET A 1 -8.23 10.79 -14.19
C MET A 1 -6.72 10.81 -14.32
N ASN A 2 -6.12 11.96 -14.57
CA ASN A 2 -4.67 12.12 -14.58
C ASN A 2 -4.11 12.34 -13.15
N HIS A 3 -2.79 12.33 -13.00
CA HIS A 3 -2.14 12.47 -11.69
C HIS A 3 -2.52 13.78 -10.96
N ASN A 4 -2.61 14.90 -11.68
CA ASN A 4 -2.95 16.20 -11.09
C ASN A 4 -4.41 16.22 -10.61
N GLU A 5 -5.33 15.66 -11.39
CA GLU A 5 -6.74 15.53 -11.00
C GLU A 5 -6.90 14.64 -9.75
N ALA A 6 -6.15 13.53 -9.68
CA ALA A 6 -6.15 12.63 -8.51
C ALA A 6 -5.61 13.34 -7.27
N LYS A 7 -4.49 14.08 -7.41
CA LYS A 7 -3.91 14.86 -6.31
C LYS A 7 -4.90 15.89 -5.73
N LEU A 8 -5.58 16.64 -6.59
CA LEU A 8 -6.61 17.60 -6.15
C LEU A 8 -7.77 16.91 -5.41
N LEU A 9 -8.12 15.68 -5.80
CA LEU A 9 -9.13 14.90 -5.09
C LEU A 9 -8.65 14.47 -3.70
N TYR A 10 -7.38 14.06 -3.58
CA TYR A 10 -6.77 13.70 -2.30
C TYR A 10 -6.68 14.90 -1.35
N GLU A 11 -6.29 16.07 -1.86
CA GLU A 11 -6.28 17.32 -1.08
C GLU A 11 -7.67 17.67 -0.54
N LYS A 12 -8.72 17.49 -1.36
CA LYS A 12 -10.12 17.67 -0.92
C LYS A 12 -10.54 16.66 0.15
N ALA A 13 -10.09 15.41 0.04
CA ALA A 13 -10.37 14.38 1.04
C ALA A 13 -9.72 14.75 2.38
N LEU A 14 -8.48 15.23 2.35
CA LEU A 14 -7.76 15.72 3.52
C LEU A 14 -8.44 16.93 4.16
N GLU A 15 -8.85 17.92 3.36
CA GLU A 15 -9.58 19.09 3.86
C GLU A 15 -10.92 18.71 4.51
N LYS A 16 -11.65 17.76 3.90
CA LYS A 16 -12.99 17.38 4.34
C LYS A 16 -13.00 16.51 5.60
N TRP A 17 -12.07 15.56 5.71
CA TRP A 17 -12.11 14.52 6.75
C TRP A 17 -10.89 14.54 7.69
N GLY A 18 -9.82 15.26 7.33
CA GLY A 18 -8.62 15.41 8.17
C GLY A 18 -7.69 14.19 8.14
N HIS A 19 -6.49 14.39 8.69
CA HIS A 19 -5.40 13.40 8.60
C HIS A 19 -5.73 12.10 9.33
N LYS A 20 -6.36 12.19 10.51
CA LYS A 20 -6.67 11.01 11.33
C LYS A 20 -7.54 10.01 10.56
N SER A 21 -8.62 10.49 9.92
CA SER A 21 -9.52 9.62 9.16
C SER A 21 -8.85 9.00 7.94
N GLN A 22 -7.91 9.71 7.27
CA GLN A 22 -7.15 9.11 6.17
C GLN A 22 -6.15 8.05 6.66
N LEU A 23 -5.57 8.20 7.86
CA LEU A 23 -4.73 7.16 8.45
C LEU A 23 -5.53 5.93 8.89
N GLU A 24 -6.72 6.14 9.46
CA GLU A 24 -7.65 5.05 9.78
C GLU A 24 -8.07 4.30 8.51
N MET A 25 -8.37 5.02 7.43
CA MET A 25 -8.68 4.42 6.13
C MET A 25 -7.49 3.64 5.57
N LEU A 26 -6.27 4.19 5.59
CA LEU A 26 -5.06 3.46 5.18
C LEU A 26 -4.89 2.13 5.94
N GLN A 27 -5.19 2.12 7.25
CA GLN A 27 -5.15 0.92 8.07
C GLN A 27 -6.22 -0.11 7.65
N GLU A 28 -7.45 0.35 7.39
CA GLU A 28 -8.57 -0.47 6.94
C GLU A 28 -8.24 -1.16 5.60
N GLU A 29 -7.89 -0.37 4.58
CA GLU A 29 -7.53 -0.87 3.24
C GLU A 29 -6.33 -1.84 3.27
N SER A 30 -5.33 -1.56 4.13
CA SER A 30 -4.20 -2.48 4.32
C SER A 30 -4.62 -3.82 4.93
N THR A 31 -5.65 -3.80 5.79
CA THR A 31 -6.23 -5.01 6.40
C THR A 31 -7.06 -5.77 5.38
N GLU A 32 -7.85 -5.08 4.56
CA GLU A 32 -8.63 -5.68 3.47
C GLU A 32 -7.73 -6.33 2.42
N LEU A 33 -6.62 -5.68 2.05
CA LEU A 33 -5.58 -6.28 1.21
C LEU A 33 -5.01 -7.57 1.80
N ALA A 34 -4.73 -7.60 3.10
CA ALA A 34 -4.25 -8.82 3.77
C ALA A 34 -5.30 -9.95 3.71
N LEU A 35 -6.58 -9.63 3.91
CA LEU A 35 -7.68 -10.58 3.83
C LEU A 35 -7.90 -11.09 2.39
N ALA A 36 -7.87 -10.21 1.39
CA ALA A 36 -7.99 -10.57 -0.02
C ALA A 36 -6.82 -11.46 -0.48
N THR A 37 -5.60 -11.15 -0.04
CA THR A 37 -4.41 -11.99 -0.25
C THR A 37 -4.64 -13.40 0.29
N ARG A 38 -5.18 -13.53 1.52
CA ARG A 38 -5.49 -14.83 2.11
C ARG A 38 -6.58 -15.58 1.33
N LYS A 39 -7.60 -14.88 0.82
CA LYS A 39 -8.65 -15.48 -0.02
C LYS A 39 -8.07 -16.01 -1.34
N TYR A 40 -7.23 -15.24 -2.01
CA TYR A 40 -6.57 -15.65 -3.26
C TYR A 40 -5.65 -16.86 -3.05
N ILE A 41 -4.85 -16.88 -1.97
CA ILE A 41 -4.00 -18.04 -1.61
C ILE A 41 -4.85 -19.32 -1.46
N ARG A 42 -6.04 -19.21 -0.87
CA ARG A 42 -6.91 -20.38 -0.61
C ARG A 42 -7.62 -20.89 -1.86
N ASN A 43 -8.03 -20.00 -2.77
CA ASN A 43 -8.81 -20.36 -3.96
C ASN A 43 -8.50 -19.42 -5.13
N PRO A 44 -7.35 -19.59 -5.82
CA PRO A 44 -6.92 -18.68 -6.86
C PRO A 44 -7.80 -18.84 -8.11
N ASN A 45 -8.59 -17.80 -8.39
CA ASN A 45 -9.49 -17.71 -9.54
C ASN A 45 -9.69 -16.25 -9.97
N GLU A 46 -10.45 -16.01 -11.04
CA GLU A 46 -10.68 -14.66 -11.58
C GLU A 46 -11.34 -13.71 -10.56
N GLU A 47 -12.30 -14.21 -9.78
CA GLU A 47 -13.00 -13.43 -8.76
C GLU A 47 -12.05 -12.98 -7.64
N THR A 48 -11.27 -13.91 -7.07
CA THR A 48 -10.31 -13.61 -6.00
C THR A 48 -9.13 -12.78 -6.49
N LEU A 49 -8.71 -12.93 -7.74
CA LEU A 49 -7.71 -12.07 -8.37
C LEU A 49 -8.23 -10.64 -8.53
N THR A 50 -9.46 -10.48 -9.00
CA THR A 50 -10.09 -9.16 -9.17
C THR A 50 -10.27 -8.46 -7.83
N ALA A 51 -10.72 -9.20 -6.80
CA ALA A 51 -10.79 -8.67 -5.44
C ALA A 51 -9.42 -8.21 -4.94
N LEU A 52 -8.38 -9.06 -5.06
CA LEU A 52 -7.02 -8.69 -4.68
C LEU A 52 -6.50 -7.45 -5.43
N ALA A 53 -6.79 -7.33 -6.73
CA ALA A 53 -6.40 -6.18 -7.53
C ALA A 53 -7.12 -4.89 -7.09
N SER A 54 -8.38 -4.99 -6.64
CA SER A 54 -9.13 -3.87 -6.07
C SER A 54 -8.45 -3.34 -4.81
N GLU A 55 -8.19 -4.21 -3.83
CA GLU A 55 -7.56 -3.80 -2.57
C GLU A 55 -6.15 -3.21 -2.78
N ILE A 56 -5.41 -3.71 -3.79
CA ILE A 56 -4.13 -3.10 -4.18
C ILE A 56 -4.33 -1.67 -4.68
N ALA A 57 -5.38 -1.40 -5.46
CA ALA A 57 -5.68 -0.06 -5.94
C ALA A 57 -6.04 0.88 -4.79
N ASP A 58 -6.83 0.40 -3.83
CA ASP A 58 -7.24 1.18 -2.66
C ASP A 58 -6.04 1.53 -1.76
N VAL A 59 -5.18 0.55 -1.44
CA VAL A 59 -3.93 0.82 -0.71
C VAL A 59 -3.00 1.78 -1.47
N LYS A 60 -2.89 1.66 -2.80
CA LYS A 60 -2.10 2.60 -3.61
C LYS A 60 -2.63 4.03 -3.49
N ILE A 61 -3.94 4.22 -3.55
CA ILE A 61 -4.56 5.54 -3.34
C ILE A 61 -4.22 6.06 -1.95
N MET A 62 -4.32 5.23 -0.93
CA MET A 62 -4.02 5.64 0.45
C MET A 62 -2.54 5.94 0.69
N MET A 63 -1.62 5.28 -0.03
CA MET A 63 -0.19 5.64 -0.01
C MET A 63 0.08 7.01 -0.62
N GLU A 64 -0.62 7.39 -1.68
CA GLU A 64 -0.52 8.74 -2.27
C GLU A 64 -1.05 9.81 -1.28
N GLN A 65 -2.18 9.54 -0.62
CA GLN A 65 -2.69 10.44 0.43
C GLN A 65 -1.73 10.55 1.62
N LEU A 66 -1.11 9.43 2.03
CA LEU A 66 -0.09 9.43 3.08
C LEU A 66 1.12 10.31 2.72
N ALA A 67 1.56 10.27 1.47
CA ALA A 67 2.64 11.11 0.97
C ALA A 67 2.30 12.61 1.03
N LEU A 68 1.04 12.99 0.83
CA LEU A 68 0.59 14.37 1.00
C LEU A 68 0.57 14.80 2.47
N MET A 69 0.17 13.89 3.38
CA MET A 69 0.12 14.18 4.82
C MET A 69 1.52 14.26 5.47
N ILE A 70 2.44 13.41 5.02
CA ILE A 70 3.78 13.25 5.59
C ILE A 70 4.80 13.21 4.44
N PRO A 71 5.20 14.35 3.86
CA PRO A 71 6.06 14.38 2.67
C PRO A 71 7.36 13.59 2.81
N ASP A 72 7.98 13.59 4.00
CA ASP A 72 9.23 12.88 4.25
C ASP A 72 9.08 11.35 4.25
N ILE A 73 7.86 10.80 4.37
CA ILE A 73 7.61 9.36 4.45
C ILE A 73 8.11 8.62 3.20
N ILE A 74 8.06 9.25 2.04
CA ILE A 74 8.51 8.65 0.78
C ILE A 74 10.03 8.53 0.76
N ILE A 75 10.75 9.54 1.25
CA ILE A 75 12.21 9.51 1.34
C ILE A 75 12.63 8.40 2.31
N LEU A 76 12.09 8.42 3.54
CA LEU A 76 12.41 7.45 4.58
C LEU A 76 12.04 6.01 4.18
N SER A 77 10.87 5.80 3.57
CA SER A 77 10.46 4.47 3.11
C SER A 77 11.36 3.93 2.01
N ASN A 78 11.81 4.78 1.07
CA ASN A 78 12.76 4.38 0.03
C ASN A 78 14.12 3.98 0.59
N GLU A 79 14.61 4.67 1.62
CA GLU A 79 15.84 4.26 2.33
C GLU A 79 15.68 2.89 3.00
N TRP A 80 14.56 2.66 3.68
CA TRP A 80 14.23 1.35 4.24
C TRP A 80 14.05 0.26 3.18
N CYS A 81 13.51 0.59 2.01
CA CYS A 81 13.40 -0.35 0.90
C CYS A 81 14.77 -0.88 0.47
N LYS A 82 15.81 -0.04 0.39
CA LYS A 82 17.18 -0.49 0.07
C LYS A 82 17.67 -1.55 1.06
N VAL A 83 17.52 -1.28 2.36
CA VAL A 83 17.90 -2.21 3.43
C VAL A 83 17.11 -3.53 3.33
N LYS A 84 15.80 -3.46 3.07
CA LYS A 84 14.96 -4.66 2.93
C LYS A 84 15.31 -5.49 1.68
N LEU A 85 15.68 -4.84 0.58
CA LEU A 85 16.12 -5.51 -0.64
C LEU A 85 17.48 -6.20 -0.45
N GLU A 86 18.42 -5.58 0.26
CA GLU A 86 19.68 -6.23 0.64
C GLU A 86 19.44 -7.50 1.47
N ARG A 87 18.48 -7.47 2.41
CA ARG A 87 18.07 -8.67 3.16
C ARG A 87 17.46 -9.74 2.27
N LEU A 88 16.66 -9.35 1.28
CA LEU A 88 16.12 -10.28 0.29
C LEU A 88 17.24 -10.95 -0.52
N VAL A 89 18.24 -10.18 -0.99
CA VAL A 89 19.42 -10.71 -1.70
C VAL A 89 20.16 -11.73 -0.83
N LYS A 90 20.38 -11.42 0.46
CA LYS A 90 21.01 -12.35 1.39
C LYS A 90 20.23 -13.66 1.53
N ARG A 91 18.91 -13.57 1.74
CA ARG A 91 18.01 -14.74 1.85
C ARG A 91 18.04 -15.63 0.60
N LEU A 92 18.05 -15.01 -0.59
CA LEU A 92 18.19 -15.72 -1.86
C LEU A 92 19.52 -16.49 -1.95
N ASN A 93 20.64 -15.85 -1.57
CA ASN A 93 21.96 -16.49 -1.59
C ASN A 93 22.08 -17.64 -0.57
N GLU A 94 21.36 -17.56 0.54
CA GLU A 94 21.36 -18.56 1.61
C GLU A 94 20.25 -19.62 1.45
N ASN A 95 19.42 -19.54 0.40
CA ASN A 95 18.24 -20.39 0.20
C ASN A 95 17.28 -20.40 1.42
N ARG A 96 17.08 -19.25 2.06
CA ARG A 96 16.16 -19.09 3.21
C ARG A 96 14.95 -18.25 2.82
N PHE A 97 13.76 -18.63 3.27
CA PHE A 97 12.53 -17.86 3.03
C PHE A 97 12.36 -16.72 4.04
N GLU A 98 12.75 -16.95 5.30
CA GLU A 98 12.65 -15.99 6.41
C GLU A 98 13.99 -15.95 7.18
N ASP A 99 14.21 -14.85 7.92
CA ASP A 99 15.47 -14.56 8.64
C ASP A 99 15.76 -15.53 9.79
#